data_AF-A0A6B2S7Z4-F1
#
_entry.id   AF-A0A6B2S7Z4-F1
#
_cell.length_a   1.000
_cell.length_b   1.000
_cell.length_c   1.000
_cell.angle_alpha   90.00
_cell.angle_beta   90.00
_cell.angle_gamma   90.00
#
_symmetry.space_group_name_H-M   'P 1'
#
loop_
_entity.id
_entity.type
_entity.pdbx_description
1 polymer ?
#
loop_
_entity_poly.entity_id
_entity_poly.type
_entity_poly.pdbx_seq_one_letter_code
_entity_poly.pdbx_strand_id
1 'polypeptide(L)'
;TLGPVARTPDRRMLFFVLPGAGAKVPELVRRLGWTPSVIDLAVRGEGGYVPAPPTRVGSAGVVQWARRPTAVNRWLPDGEELTGPLAYACGQEARAGRR
;
A
#
# COMPACT_ATOMS: atom_id res chain seq x y z
N THR A 1 -8.95 8.28 8.59
CA THR A 1 -9.00 6.92 9.20
C THR A 1 -8.38 5.94 8.23
N LEU A 2 -7.53 5.01 8.68
CA LEU A 2 -6.97 3.99 7.79
C LEU A 2 -8.09 3.25 7.04
N GLY A 3 -7.85 2.90 5.77
CA GLY A 3 -8.75 2.06 4.96
C GLY A 3 -8.51 0.57 5.20
N PRO A 4 -9.24 -0.32 4.51
CA PRO A 4 -8.90 -1.73 4.46
C PRO A 4 -7.45 -1.92 3.97
N VAL A 5 -6.78 -2.96 4.46
CA VAL A 5 -5.40 -3.29 4.08
C VAL A 5 -5.30 -4.78 3.84
N ALA A 6 -4.80 -5.17 2.68
CA ALA A 6 -4.50 -6.55 2.36
C ALA A 6 -3.01 -6.83 2.57
N ARG A 7 -2.70 -8.07 2.93
CA ARG A 7 -1.34 -8.60 3.01
C ARG A 7 -1.22 -9.74 2.04
N THR A 8 -0.21 -9.68 1.18
CA THR A 8 0.11 -10.73 0.23
C THR A 8 1.03 -11.79 0.84
N PRO A 9 1.18 -12.97 0.22
CA PRO A 9 2.05 -14.03 0.75
C PRO A 9 3.53 -13.63 0.85
N ASP A 10 4.01 -12.81 -0.10
CA ASP A 10 5.34 -12.18 -0.08
C ASP A 10 5.46 -11.03 0.92
N ARG A 11 4.50 -10.90 1.85
CA ARG A 11 4.44 -9.93 2.95
C ARG A 11 4.31 -8.47 2.51
N ARG A 12 4.02 -8.18 1.24
CA ARG A 12 3.63 -6.83 0.81
C ARG A 12 2.28 -6.44 1.42
N MET A 13 2.20 -5.18 1.82
CA MET A 13 0.97 -4.57 2.29
C MET A 13 0.36 -3.74 1.17
N LEU A 14 -0.92 -3.99 0.86
CA LEU A 14 -1.69 -3.28 -0.14
C LEU A 14 -2.70 -2.37 0.58
N PHE A 15 -2.52 -1.06 0.42
CA PHE A 15 -3.41 -0.04 0.96
C PHE A 15 -4.40 0.39 -0.11
N PHE A 16 -5.69 0.36 0.21
CA PHE A 16 -6.75 0.78 -0.69
C PHE A 16 -7.09 2.25 -0.44
N VAL A 17 -7.07 3.06 -1.49
CA VAL A 17 -7.29 4.51 -1.48
C VAL A 17 -8.35 4.90 -2.50
N LEU A 18 -8.81 6.15 -2.45
CA LEU A 18 -9.74 6.69 -3.42
C LEU A 18 -9.23 6.55 -4.87
N PRO A 19 -10.12 6.34 -5.85
CA PRO A 19 -9.76 6.40 -7.27
C PRO A 19 -9.03 7.70 -7.61
N GLY A 20 -8.02 7.62 -8.48
CA GLY A 20 -7.20 8.77 -8.88
C GLY A 20 -6.17 9.24 -7.85
N ALA A 21 -6.30 8.89 -6.57
CA ALA A 21 -5.36 9.29 -5.52
C ALA A 21 -3.93 8.77 -5.78
N GLY A 22 -3.82 7.59 -6.40
CA GLY A 22 -2.54 6.99 -6.79
C GLY A 22 -1.69 7.87 -7.71
N ALA A 23 -2.29 8.72 -8.55
CA ALA A 23 -1.54 9.57 -9.48
C ALA A 23 -0.67 10.62 -8.75
N LYS A 24 -1.07 11.04 -7.55
CA LYS A 24 -0.37 12.08 -6.77
C LYS A 24 0.77 11.52 -5.92
N VAL A 25 0.68 10.24 -5.54
CA VAL A 25 1.62 9.61 -4.58
C VAL A 25 3.08 9.74 -5.01
N PRO A 26 3.49 9.48 -6.27
CA PRO A 26 4.91 9.57 -6.65
C PRO A 26 5.51 10.96 -6.45
N GLU A 27 4.74 12.02 -6.74
CA GLU A 27 5.18 13.40 -6.55
C GLU A 27 5.27 13.75 -5.06
N LEU A 28 4.28 13.35 -4.26
CA LEU A 28 4.26 13.58 -2.81
C LEU A 28 5.44 12.88 -2.12
N VAL A 29 5.75 11.64 -2.48
CA VAL A 29 6.92 10.92 -1.97
C VAL A 29 8.22 11.67 -2.30
N ARG A 30 8.33 12.19 -3.53
CA ARG A 30 9.47 13.02 -3.95
C ARG A 30 9.59 14.30 -3.14
N ARG A 31 8.48 14.99 -2.86
CA ARG A 31 8.45 16.19 -2.00
C ARG A 31 8.87 15.89 -0.57
N LEU A 32 8.68 14.66 -0.09
CA LEU A 32 9.17 14.19 1.21
C LEU A 32 10.66 13.80 1.20
N GLY A 33 11.37 13.99 0.08
CA GLY A 33 12.80 13.69 -0.05
C GLY A 33 13.11 12.23 -0.37
N TRP A 34 12.11 11.42 -0.72
CA TRP A 34 12.29 10.02 -1.05
C TRP A 34 12.07 9.76 -2.55
N THR A 35 12.71 8.72 -3.09
CA THR A 35 12.38 8.20 -4.42
C THR A 35 11.52 6.95 -4.24
N PRO A 36 10.29 6.86 -4.82
CA PRO A 36 9.38 5.74 -4.58
C PRO A 36 10.00 4.35 -4.78
N SER A 37 10.78 4.16 -5.86
CA SER A 37 11.45 2.89 -6.15
C SER A 37 12.56 2.54 -5.16
N VAL A 38 13.22 3.53 -4.57
CA VAL A 38 14.31 3.33 -3.59
C VAL A 38 13.77 2.84 -2.25
N ILE A 39 12.54 3.24 -1.89
CA ILE A 39 11.86 2.81 -0.67
C ILE A 39 10.86 1.69 -0.92
N ASP A 40 10.84 1.13 -2.14
CA ASP A 40 9.93 0.07 -2.53
C ASP A 40 8.42 0.39 -2.36
N LEU A 41 8.05 1.66 -2.53
CA LEU A 41 6.67 2.13 -2.50
C LEU A 41 6.14 2.28 -3.94
N ALA A 42 5.13 1.49 -4.29
CA ALA A 42 4.53 1.46 -5.62
C ALA A 42 3.03 1.75 -5.60
N VAL A 43 2.55 2.41 -6.64
CA VAL A 43 1.12 2.67 -6.88
C VAL A 43 0.58 1.65 -7.87
N ARG A 44 -0.59 1.08 -7.58
CA ARG A 44 -1.38 0.29 -8.53
C ARG A 44 -2.62 1.09 -8.89
N GLY A 45 -2.74 1.44 -10.17
CA GLY A 45 -3.85 2.22 -10.70
C GLY A 45 -4.76 1.39 -11.60
N GLU A 46 -5.48 2.08 -12.47
CA GLU A 46 -6.35 1.50 -13.48
C GLU A 46 -5.63 0.45 -14.34
N GLY A 47 -6.33 -0.62 -14.71
CA GLY A 47 -5.76 -1.79 -15.40
C GLY A 47 -4.94 -2.73 -14.49
N GLY A 48 -4.59 -2.30 -13.28
CA GLY A 48 -4.01 -3.15 -12.25
C GLY A 48 -5.04 -3.98 -11.51
N TYR A 49 -4.68 -5.21 -11.14
CA TYR A 49 -5.52 -6.08 -10.33
C TYR A 49 -4.74 -6.62 -9.13
N VAL A 50 -5.48 -6.96 -8.09
CA VAL A 50 -4.98 -7.63 -6.89
C VAL A 50 -5.95 -8.75 -6.52
N PRO A 51 -5.48 -9.89 -6.00
CA PRO A 51 -6.38 -10.93 -5.51
C PRO A 51 -7.23 -10.40 -4.36
N ALA A 52 -8.55 -10.61 -4.42
CA ALA A 52 -9.48 -10.16 -3.39
C ALA A 52 -9.29 -10.99 -2.09
N PRO A 53 -8.95 -10.39 -0.94
CA PRO A 53 -8.76 -11.18 0.27
C PRO A 53 -10.09 -11.68 0.87
N PRO A 54 -10.16 -12.89 1.45
CA PRO A 54 -9.11 -13.91 1.46
C PRO A 54 -9.08 -14.73 0.15
N THR A 55 -7.92 -14.81 -0.51
CA THR A 55 -7.73 -15.63 -1.73
C THR A 55 -6.42 -16.40 -1.67
N ARG A 56 -6.46 -17.70 -1.96
CA ARG A 56 -5.26 -18.53 -2.14
C ARG A 56 -4.65 -18.25 -3.51
N VAL A 57 -3.34 -18.02 -3.54
CA VAL A 57 -2.58 -17.76 -4.77
C VAL A 57 -1.61 -18.92 -4.99
N GLY A 58 -2.07 -19.94 -5.72
CA GLY A 58 -1.29 -21.15 -6.01
C GLY A 58 -0.64 -21.76 -4.77
N SER A 59 0.61 -22.19 -4.91
CA SER A 59 1.47 -22.64 -3.80
C SER A 59 2.16 -21.48 -3.04
N ALA A 60 2.07 -20.24 -3.54
CA ALA A 60 2.74 -19.08 -2.95
C ALA A 60 2.15 -18.67 -1.59
N GLY A 61 0.89 -19.01 -1.32
CA GLY A 61 0.24 -18.81 -0.03
C GLY A 61 -1.14 -18.18 -0.17
N VAL A 62 -1.54 -17.38 0.82
CA VAL A 62 -2.87 -16.75 0.89
C VAL A 62 -2.74 -15.24 1.03
N VAL A 63 -3.44 -14.50 0.17
CA VAL A 63 -3.69 -13.07 0.37
C VAL A 63 -4.77 -12.94 1.44
N GLN A 64 -4.47 -12.23 2.52
CA GLN A 64 -5.34 -12.07 3.68
C GLN A 64 -5.56 -10.60 4.03
N TRP A 65 -6.60 -10.31 4.80
CA TRP A 65 -6.79 -8.97 5.36
C TRP A 65 -5.85 -8.74 6.54
N ALA A 66 -4.98 -7.73 6.44
CA ALA A 66 -4.31 -7.15 7.61
C ALA A 66 -5.27 -6.23 8.37
N ARG A 67 -6.12 -5.49 7.65
CA ARG A 67 -7.25 -4.73 8.19
C ARG A 67 -8.48 -4.97 7.34
N ARG A 68 -9.47 -5.66 7.90
CA ARG A 68 -10.69 -6.07 7.19
C ARG A 68 -11.60 -4.88 6.87
N PRO A 69 -12.34 -4.90 5.75
CA PRO A 69 -13.45 -3.98 5.52
C PRO A 69 -14.53 -4.16 6.60
N THR A 70 -15.07 -3.04 7.07
CA THR A 70 -16.12 -2.90 8.08
C THR A 70 -16.96 -1.67 7.71
N ALA A 71 -18.12 -1.49 8.33
CA ALA A 71 -18.92 -0.28 8.11
C ALA A 71 -18.17 1.03 8.44
N VAL A 72 -17.21 0.99 9.37
CA VAL A 72 -16.46 2.17 9.85
C VAL A 72 -15.35 2.59 8.88
N ASN A 73 -14.83 1.68 8.05
CA ASN A 73 -13.73 1.96 7.12
C ASN A 73 -14.12 1.74 5.64
N ARG A 74 -15.43 1.73 5.36
CA ARG A 74 -15.99 1.58 4.00
C ARG A 74 -15.60 2.72 3.06
N TRP A 75 -15.32 3.90 3.61
CA TRP A 75 -14.86 5.04 2.86
C TRP A 75 -13.34 4.99 2.80
N LEU A 76 -12.81 4.88 1.58
CA LEU A 76 -11.37 4.80 1.37
C LEU A 76 -10.72 6.16 1.65
N PRO A 77 -9.53 6.18 2.28
CA PRO A 77 -8.79 7.41 2.50
C PRO A 77 -8.24 7.96 1.18
N ASP A 78 -7.93 9.26 1.16
CA ASP A 78 -7.09 9.84 0.12
C ASP A 78 -5.66 9.25 0.21
N GLY A 79 -4.98 9.13 -0.91
CA GLY A 79 -3.58 8.74 -0.98
C GLY A 79 -2.65 9.75 -0.30
N GLU A 80 -3.01 11.03 -0.29
CA GLU A 80 -2.28 12.08 0.44
C GLU A 80 -2.17 11.77 1.94
N GLU A 81 -3.26 11.33 2.58
CA GLU A 81 -3.30 10.98 4.00
C GLU A 81 -2.35 9.84 4.36
N LEU A 82 -2.15 8.89 3.44
CA LEU A 82 -1.30 7.72 3.66
C LEU A 82 0.14 7.92 3.22
N THR A 83 0.41 8.84 2.29
CA THR A 83 1.72 8.96 1.66
C THR A 83 2.83 9.27 2.66
N GLY A 84 2.60 10.20 3.60
CA GLY A 84 3.59 10.56 4.62
C GLY A 84 4.01 9.37 5.50
N PRO A 85 3.06 8.73 6.21
CA PRO A 85 3.33 7.56 7.04
C PRO A 85 3.95 6.38 6.26
N LEU A 86 3.46 6.11 5.04
CA LEU A 86 3.98 5.02 4.22
C LEU A 86 5.40 5.30 3.74
N ALA A 87 5.67 6.51 3.24
CA ALA A 87 7.02 6.89 2.80
C ALA A 87 8.03 6.78 3.96
N TYR A 88 7.64 7.20 5.17
CA TYR A 88 8.47 7.06 6.35
C TYR A 88 8.73 5.60 6.70
N ALA A 89 7.69 4.77 6.81
CA ALA A 89 7.83 3.35 7.16
C ALA A 89 8.68 2.59 6.14
N CYS A 90 8.37 2.75 4.85
CA CYS A 90 9.14 2.20 3.74
C CYS A 90 10.61 2.67 3.74
N GLY A 91 10.83 3.96 4.04
CA GLY A 91 12.18 4.52 4.17
C GLY A 91 12.97 3.89 5.31
N GLN A 92 12.33 3.54 6.43
CA GLN A 92 12.98 2.84 7.54
C GLN A 92 13.30 1.39 7.20
N GLU A 93 12.37 0.66 6.59
CA GLU A 93 12.60 -0.72 6.14
C GLU A 93 13.76 -0.78 5.13
N ALA A 94 13.80 0.14 4.17
CA ALA A 94 14.90 0.23 3.19
C ALA A 94 16.25 0.57 3.85
N ARG A 95 16.27 1.27 4.99
CA ARG A 95 17.50 1.50 5.78
C ARG A 95 17.91 0.26 6.57
N ALA A 96 16.94 -0.49 7.09
CA ALA A 96 17.18 -1.71 7.86
C ALA A 96 17.71 -2.85 6.98
N GLY A 97 17.15 -3.05 5.78
CA GLY A 97 17.61 -4.07 4.82
C GLY A 97 18.95 -3.79 4.14
N ARG A 98 19.55 -2.60 4.37
CA ARG A 98 20.92 -2.27 3.95
C ARG A 98 21.98 -2.63 5.00
N ARG A 99 21.59 -3.13 6.17
CA ARG A 99 22.47 -3.62 7.22
C ARG A 99 22.56 -5.14 7.15
#